data_AF-A0A1S2PZN9-F1
#
_entry.id   AF-A0A1S2PZN9-F1
#
_cell.length_a   1.000
_cell.length_b   1.000
_cell.length_c   1.000
_cell.angle_alpha   90.00
_cell.angle_beta   90.00
_cell.angle_gamma   90.00
#
_symmetry.space_group_name_H-M   'P 1'
#
loop_
_entity.id
_entity.type
_entity.pdbx_description
1 polymer ?
#
loop_
_entity_poly.entity_id
_entity_poly.type
_entity_poly.pdbx_seq_one_letter_code
_entity_poly.pdbx_strand_id
1 'polypeptide(L)'
;MAASHGSRQTDRAKIEHIPWGIPDQLITTRPSRPARTNGSPLRVIYAGRLTPEKGGHALVRALAGAAGVELRIAAPRPHFHALAPLLRTAGIQARYLGWLRRPRLLEGIH
;
A
#
# COMPACT_ATOMS: atom_id res chain seq x y z
N MET A 1 6.35 -54.19 17.16
CA MET A 1 6.21 -53.73 15.76
C MET A 1 5.78 -52.26 15.80
N ALA A 2 6.70 -51.32 15.54
CA ALA A 2 6.40 -49.89 15.55
C ALA A 2 6.22 -49.41 14.10
N ALA A 3 5.04 -48.86 13.79
CA ALA A 3 4.73 -48.31 12.49
C ALA A 3 5.46 -46.98 12.28
N SER A 4 6.46 -47.00 11.39
CA SER A 4 7.14 -45.82 10.87
C SER A 4 6.13 -44.96 10.10
N HIS A 5 5.76 -43.81 10.67
CA HIS A 5 5.01 -42.78 9.98
C HIS A 5 5.92 -42.17 8.89
N GLY A 6 5.67 -42.55 7.63
CA GLY A 6 6.39 -42.00 6.48
C GLY A 6 6.21 -40.48 6.44
N SER A 7 7.32 -39.76 6.59
CA SER A 7 7.33 -38.31 6.42
C SER A 7 6.96 -37.98 4.97
N ARG A 8 5.79 -37.38 4.75
CA ARG A 8 5.45 -36.73 3.48
C ARG A 8 6.29 -35.48 3.34
N GLN A 9 7.57 -35.64 2.98
CA GLN A 9 8.41 -34.51 2.64
C GLN A 9 8.07 -34.09 1.21
N THR A 10 7.48 -32.91 1.05
CA THR A 10 7.17 -32.35 -0.27
C THR A 10 8.47 -32.19 -1.04
N ASP A 11 8.61 -32.93 -2.13
CA ASP A 11 9.73 -32.81 -3.06
C ASP A 11 9.75 -31.38 -3.64
N ARG A 12 10.74 -30.57 -3.23
CA ARG A 12 10.88 -29.18 -3.66
C ARG A 12 11.12 -29.06 -5.16
N ALA A 13 11.65 -30.10 -5.82
CA ALA A 13 11.85 -30.09 -7.28
C ALA A 13 10.52 -30.09 -8.05
N LYS A 14 9.39 -30.39 -7.38
CA LYS A 14 8.04 -30.36 -7.94
C LYS A 14 7.28 -29.08 -7.59
N ILE A 15 7.92 -28.09 -6.96
CA ILE A 15 7.31 -26.81 -6.60
C ILE A 15 7.66 -25.79 -7.67
N GLU A 16 6.64 -25.32 -8.40
CA GLU A 16 6.77 -24.22 -9.36
C GLU A 16 6.33 -22.90 -8.69
N HIS A 17 7.15 -21.85 -8.82
CA HIS A 17 6.82 -20.52 -8.33
C HIS A 17 6.10 -19.71 -9.41
N ILE A 18 4.80 -19.52 -9.22
CA ILE A 18 3.98 -18.70 -10.12
C ILE A 18 3.71 -17.36 -9.42
N PRO A 19 4.35 -16.25 -9.84
CA PRO A 19 4.10 -14.95 -9.25
C PRO A 19 2.72 -14.41 -9.65
N TRP A 20 2.21 -13.45 -8.88
CA TRP A 20 0.99 -12.73 -9.25
C TRP A 20 1.21 -11.91 -10.53
N GLY A 21 0.40 -12.17 -11.56
CA GLY A 21 0.37 -11.35 -12.76
C GLY A 21 -0.28 -9.98 -12.53
N ILE A 22 0.17 -8.97 -13.28
CA ILE A 22 -0.45 -7.64 -13.35
C ILE A 22 -0.86 -7.40 -14.80
N PRO A 23 -2.14 -7.14 -15.11
CA PRO A 23 -2.56 -6.86 -16.48
C PRO A 23 -1.87 -5.63 -17.06
N ASP A 24 -1.29 -5.76 -18.26
CA ASP A 24 -0.49 -4.71 -18.91
C ASP A 24 -1.22 -3.38 -19.03
N GLN A 25 -2.51 -3.40 -19.35
CA GLN A 25 -3.33 -2.19 -19.45
C GLN A 25 -3.35 -1.34 -18.16
N LEU A 26 -3.08 -1.92 -17.00
CA LEU A 26 -3.02 -1.21 -15.72
C LEU A 26 -1.70 -0.47 -15.51
N ILE A 27 -0.64 -0.84 -16.23
CA ILE A 27 0.69 -0.23 -16.12
C ILE A 27 1.06 0.62 -17.33
N THR A 28 0.51 0.32 -18.51
CA THR A 28 0.77 1.06 -19.76
C THR A 28 -0.12 2.29 -19.90
N THR A 29 -1.33 2.25 -19.35
CA THR A 29 -2.25 3.40 -19.39
C THR A 29 -1.83 4.42 -18.33
N ARG A 30 -1.00 5.39 -18.73
CA ARG A 30 -0.64 6.51 -17.85
C ARG A 30 -1.84 7.47 -17.78
N PRO A 31 -2.42 7.70 -16.60
CA PRO A 31 -3.52 8.65 -16.52
C PRO A 31 -3.01 10.09 -16.69
N SER A 32 -3.85 10.97 -17.25
CA SER A 32 -3.50 12.36 -17.55
C SER A 32 -3.10 13.11 -16.28
N ARG A 33 -1.84 13.56 -16.20
CA ARG A 33 -1.34 14.26 -15.01
C ARG A 33 -1.57 15.76 -15.18
N PRO A 34 -2.28 16.44 -14.27
CA PRO A 34 -2.36 17.90 -14.30
C PRO A 34 -0.95 18.50 -14.17
N ALA A 35 -0.71 19.62 -14.85
CA ALA A 35 0.57 20.32 -14.79
C ALA A 35 0.94 20.63 -13.33
N ARG A 36 2.13 20.23 -12.91
CA ARG A 36 2.64 20.59 -11.58
C ARG A 36 2.86 22.09 -11.54
N THR A 37 2.16 22.79 -10.64
CA THR A 37 2.50 24.16 -10.29
C THR A 37 3.76 24.17 -9.41
N ASN A 38 4.56 25.23 -9.51
CA ASN A 38 5.68 25.46 -8.60
C ASN A 38 5.19 25.45 -7.15
N GLY A 39 5.86 24.70 -6.28
CA GLY A 39 5.47 24.52 -4.88
C GLY A 39 4.46 23.39 -4.62
N SER A 40 4.01 22.64 -5.63
CA SER A 40 3.10 21.51 -5.41
C SER A 40 3.77 20.38 -4.60
N PRO A 41 3.10 19.85 -3.55
CA PRO A 41 3.68 18.84 -2.69
C PRO A 41 3.96 17.54 -3.45
N LEU A 42 4.94 16.78 -2.98
CA LEU A 42 5.15 15.40 -3.38
C LEU A 42 4.00 14.56 -2.82
N ARG A 43 3.28 13.85 -3.69
CA ARG A 43 2.17 12.99 -3.27
C ARG A 43 2.63 11.56 -3.15
N VAL A 44 2.44 10.98 -1.97
CA VAL A 44 2.69 9.57 -1.68
C VAL A 44 1.35 8.88 -1.51
N ILE A 45 1.13 7.76 -2.18
CA ILE A 45 -0.10 6.98 -2.06
C ILE A 45 0.17 5.67 -1.35
N TYR A 46 -0.60 5.44 -0.30
CA TYR A 46 -0.73 4.13 0.33
C TYR A 46 -2.06 3.53 -0.09
N ALA A 47 -2.03 2.33 -0.69
CA ALA A 47 -3.22 1.59 -1.08
C ALA A 47 -3.18 0.19 -0.48
N GLY A 48 -4.11 -0.11 0.42
CA GLY A 48 -4.20 -1.43 1.05
C GLY A 48 -4.76 -1.40 2.47
N ARG A 49 -4.71 -2.56 3.14
CA ARG A 49 -5.10 -2.67 4.55
C ARG A 49 -3.95 -2.20 5.43
N LEU A 50 -4.17 -1.19 6.27
CA LEU A 50 -3.21 -0.75 7.29
C LEU A 50 -3.23 -1.67 8.53
N THR A 51 -2.86 -2.93 8.37
CA THR A 51 -2.57 -3.82 9.50
C THR A 51 -1.12 -3.65 9.96
N PRO A 52 -0.73 -4.10 11.17
CA PRO A 52 0.65 -3.94 11.67
C PRO A 52 1.72 -4.43 10.69
N GLU A 53 1.46 -5.54 10.00
CA GLU A 53 2.37 -6.18 9.04
C GLU A 53 2.49 -5.40 7.73
N LYS A 54 1.57 -4.45 7.48
CA LYS A 54 1.51 -3.65 6.25
C LYS A 54 2.19 -2.29 6.39
N GLY A 55 2.98 -2.12 7.44
CA GLY A 55 4.01 -1.08 7.52
C GLY A 55 3.50 0.33 7.81
N GLY A 56 2.24 0.51 8.25
CA GLY A 56 1.68 1.84 8.53
C GLY A 56 2.54 2.69 9.46
N HIS A 57 3.06 2.10 10.54
CA HIS A 57 3.96 2.79 11.48
C HIS A 57 5.31 3.14 10.86
N ALA A 58 5.87 2.26 10.03
CA ALA A 58 7.12 2.54 9.33
C ALA A 58 6.96 3.69 8.32
N LEU A 59 5.80 3.75 7.65
CA LEU A 59 5.45 4.85 6.75
C LEU A 59 5.37 6.19 7.49
N VAL A 60 4.71 6.24 8.66
CA VAL A 60 4.69 7.46 9.48
C VAL A 60 6.11 7.87 9.86
N ARG A 61 6.95 6.94 10.36
CA ARG A 61 8.33 7.26 10.72
C ARG A 61 9.15 7.81 9.55
N ALA A 62 9.00 7.22 8.36
CA ALA A 62 9.73 7.66 7.18
C ALA A 62 9.30 9.06 6.68
N LEU A 63 8.05 9.45 6.96
CA LEU A 63 7.50 10.74 6.54
C LEU A 63 7.54 11.81 7.64
N ALA A 64 7.82 11.44 8.88
CA ALA A 64 7.96 12.39 9.98
C ALA A 64 9.11 13.36 9.67
N GLY A 65 8.82 14.66 9.66
CA GLY A 65 9.78 15.71 9.32
C GLY A 65 10.01 15.93 7.82
N ALA A 66 9.36 15.16 6.93
CA ALA A 66 9.40 15.40 5.49
C ALA A 66 8.50 16.60 5.14
N ALA A 67 9.11 17.74 4.79
CA ALA A 67 8.38 18.91 4.32
C ALA A 67 7.87 18.72 2.88
N GLY A 68 6.71 19.31 2.59
CA GLY A 68 6.16 19.31 1.23
C GLY A 68 5.66 17.95 0.75
N VAL A 69 5.33 17.01 1.65
CA VAL A 69 4.75 15.71 1.31
C VAL A 69 3.27 15.65 1.70
N GLU A 70 2.41 15.24 0.77
CA GLU A 70 1.00 14.88 1.01
C GLU A 70 0.86 13.35 0.97
N LEU A 71 0.46 12.74 2.08
CA LEU A 71 0.17 11.30 2.14
C LEU A 71 -1.31 11.05 1.85
N ARG A 72 -1.60 10.26 0.82
CA ARG A 72 -2.97 9.86 0.46
C ARG A 72 -3.20 8.39 0.76
N ILE A 73 -4.24 8.08 1.54
CA ILE A 73 -4.47 6.74 2.06
C ILE A 73 -5.78 6.18 1.53
N ALA A 74 -5.68 5.14 0.71
CA ALA A 74 -6.79 4.29 0.29
C ALA A 74 -6.79 2.99 1.13
N ALA A 75 -7.54 3.00 2.23
CA ALA A 75 -7.57 1.91 3.21
C ALA A 75 -8.99 1.72 3.79
N PRO A 76 -9.29 0.59 4.47
CA PRO A 76 -10.56 0.45 5.19
C PRO A 76 -10.64 1.50 6.30
N ARG A 77 -11.82 2.11 6.47
CA ARG A 77 -12.05 3.21 7.41
C ARG A 77 -11.55 2.93 8.84
N PRO A 78 -11.78 1.73 9.44
CA PRO A 78 -11.29 1.45 10.79
C PRO A 78 -9.77 1.53 10.91
N HIS A 79 -9.04 1.06 9.89
CA HIS A 79 -7.58 1.06 9.94
C HIS A 79 -7.00 2.46 9.72
N PHE A 80 -7.63 3.28 8.87
CA PHE A 80 -7.25 4.70 8.75
C PHE A 80 -7.46 5.43 10.09
N HIS A 81 -8.61 5.23 10.73
CA HIS A 81 -8.90 5.87 12.02
C HIS A 81 -7.94 5.46 13.12
N ALA A 82 -7.49 4.19 13.14
CA ALA A 82 -6.46 3.74 14.07
C ALA A 82 -5.11 4.44 13.87
N LEU A 83 -4.75 4.77 12.63
CA LEU A 83 -3.47 5.44 12.30
C LEU A 83 -3.54 6.97 12.37
N ALA A 84 -4.73 7.56 12.23
CA ALA A 84 -4.94 9.00 12.16
C ALA A 84 -4.34 9.80 13.33
N PRO A 85 -4.42 9.36 14.61
CA PRO A 85 -3.77 10.07 15.71
C PRO A 85 -2.25 10.19 15.50
N LEU A 86 -1.60 9.10 15.10
CA LEU A 86 -0.16 9.06 14.88
C LEU A 86 0.27 9.98 13.74
N LEU A 87 -0.50 10.02 12.64
CA LEU A 87 -0.27 10.93 11.52
C LEU A 87 -0.34 12.40 11.96
N ARG A 88 -1.32 12.75 12.81
CA ARG A 88 -1.46 14.10 13.36
C ARG A 88 -0.30 14.47 14.27
N THR A 89 0.09 13.59 15.18
CA THR A 89 1.23 13.81 16.09
C THR A 89 2.54 13.99 15.32
N ALA A 90 2.72 13.28 14.20
CA ALA A 90 3.89 13.40 13.35
C ALA A 90 3.86 14.63 12.41
N GLY A 91 2.79 15.44 12.43
CA GLY A 91 2.64 16.61 11.56
C GLY A 91 2.47 16.27 10.07
N ILE A 92 2.08 15.04 9.74
CA ILE A 92 1.95 14.58 8.36
C ILE A 92 0.62 15.04 7.78
N GLN A 93 0.67 15.75 6.66
CA GLN A 93 -0.52 16.08 5.89
C GLN A 93 -1.08 14.81 5.23
N ALA A 94 -2.14 14.26 5.82
CA ALA A 94 -2.76 13.03 5.35
C ALA A 94 -4.18 13.27 4.80
N ARG A 95 -4.47 12.72 3.62
CA ARG A 95 -5.79 12.72 2.99
C ARG A 95 -6.33 11.30 2.87
N TYR A 96 -7.49 11.05 3.48
CA TYR A 96 -8.19 9.78 3.34
C TYR A 96 -8.95 9.72 2.02
N LEU A 97 -8.69 8.69 1.21
CA LEU A 97 -9.34 8.47 -0.08
C LEU A 97 -10.52 7.48 -0.02
N GLY A 98 -10.75 6.83 1.12
CA GLY A 98 -11.74 5.76 1.21
C GLY A 98 -11.20 4.39 0.79
N TRP A 99 -12.07 3.38 0.84
CA TRP A 99 -11.81 2.08 0.23
C TRP A 99 -12.19 2.14 -1.25
N LEU A 100 -11.22 2.49 -2.09
CA LEU A 100 -11.45 2.65 -3.52
C LEU A 100 -11.73 1.29 -4.17
N ARG A 101 -12.83 1.19 -4.92
CA ARG A 101 -13.07 0.06 -5.84
C ARG A 101 -12.06 0.15 -6.98
N ARG A 102 -11.59 -1.01 -7.47
CA ARG A 102 -10.46 -1.19 -8.40
C ARG A 102 -10.26 -0.11 -9.50
N PRO A 103 -11.30 0.40 -10.20
CA PRO A 103 -11.09 1.44 -11.22
C PRO A 103 -10.58 2.78 -10.65
N ARG A 104 -11.06 3.17 -9.46
CA ARG A 104 -10.77 4.50 -8.88
C ARG A 104 -9.42 4.61 -8.18
N LEU A 105 -8.76 3.47 -7.91
CA LEU A 105 -7.45 3.46 -7.26
C LEU A 105 -6.37 4.12 -8.16
N LEU A 106 -6.53 3.98 -9.48
CA LEU A 106 -5.67 4.65 -10.46
C LEU A 106 -5.98 6.17 -10.58
N GLU A 107 -7.22 6.59 -10.30
CA GLU A 107 -7.64 8.00 -10.36
C GLU A 107 -7.21 8.81 -9.13
N GLY A 108 -7.06 8.18 -7.96
CA GLY A 108 -6.64 8.86 -6.72
C GLY A 108 -5.21 9.44 -6.72
N ILE A 109 -4.48 9.22 -7.82
CA ILE A 109 -3.13 9.73 -8.09
C ILE A 109 -3.11 11.22 -8.46
N HIS A 110 -4.27 11.82 -8.80
CA HIS A 110 -4.38 13.20 -9.33
C HIS A 110 -4.53 14.34 -8.32
#